data_AF-A0A8T1VJ98-F1
#
_entry.id   AF-A0A8T1VJ98-F1
#
_cell.length_a   1.000
_cell.length_b   1.000
_cell.length_c   1.000
_cell.angle_alpha   90.00
_cell.angle_beta   90.00
_cell.angle_gamma   90.00
#
_symmetry.space_group_name_H-M   'P 1'
#
loop_
_entity.id
_entity.type
_entity.pdbx_description
1 polymer ?
#
loop_
_entity_poly.entity_id
_entity_poly.type
_entity_poly.pdbx_seq_one_letter_code
_entity_poly.pdbx_strand_id
1 'polypeptide(L)'
;MASDYFQESCKDDTNFVMEAFVGQTGLCPADNGIRSLAYEGGKYSSKKLDALIGYSGLPSNRQAVYRVLGSNVNHKSPKNDGMVEFSSCAGGFPESKFGNTYHDRFYATKLNHADAAFRNGDALVSTAKMPVKWFECLL
;
A
#
# COMPACT_ATOMS: atom_id res chain seq x y z
N MET A 1 11.48 1.69 -3.30
CA MET A 1 10.07 1.21 -3.25
C MET A 1 10.01 -0.01 -2.37
N ALA A 2 8.82 -0.50 -2.01
CA ALA A 2 8.73 -1.77 -1.29
C ALA A 2 9.38 -2.94 -2.06
N SER A 3 9.29 -2.95 -3.39
CA SER A 3 9.94 -3.94 -4.25
C SER A 3 11.48 -3.87 -4.21
N ASP A 4 12.07 -2.68 -4.25
CA ASP A 4 13.52 -2.50 -4.10
C ASP A 4 13.96 -2.94 -2.70
N TYR A 5 13.23 -2.49 -1.68
CA TYR A 5 13.54 -2.82 -0.29
C TYR A 5 13.38 -4.32 -0.01
N PHE A 6 12.40 -4.98 -0.63
CA PHE A 6 12.23 -6.43 -0.57
C PHE A 6 13.42 -7.16 -1.21
N GLN A 7 13.90 -6.68 -2.36
CA GLN A 7 15.08 -7.25 -3.03
C GLN A 7 16.37 -7.06 -2.22
N GLU A 8 16.54 -5.91 -1.57
CA GLU A 8 17.63 -5.64 -0.64
C GLU A 8 17.52 -6.50 0.63
N SER A 9 16.31 -6.67 1.16
CA SER A 9 16.04 -7.54 2.33
C SER A 9 16.37 -9.00 2.03
N CYS A 10 16.11 -9.50 0.81
CA CYS A 10 16.52 -10.85 0.41
C CYS A 10 18.05 -11.04 0.31
N LYS A 11 18.83 -9.96 0.42
CA LYS A 11 20.30 -9.96 0.43
C LYS A 11 20.89 -9.54 1.79
N ASP A 12 20.05 -9.46 2.83
CA ASP A 12 20.44 -9.04 4.18
C ASP A 12 21.07 -7.62 4.23
N ASP A 13 20.56 -6.69 3.41
CA ASP A 13 21.08 -5.32 3.27
C ASP A 13 20.07 -4.25 3.74
N THR A 14 19.24 -4.56 4.74
CA THR A 14 18.17 -3.67 5.20
C THR A 14 18.05 -3.61 6.74
N ASN A 15 16.95 -4.11 7.30
CA ASN A 15 16.74 -4.20 8.74
C ASN A 15 16.30 -5.61 9.12
N PHE A 16 16.69 -6.03 10.33
CA PHE A 16 16.44 -7.37 10.86
C PHE A 16 14.95 -7.80 10.78
N VAL A 17 14.01 -6.88 10.99
CA VAL A 17 12.57 -7.21 10.93
C VAL A 17 12.17 -7.60 9.51
N MET A 18 12.61 -6.83 8.51
CA MET A 18 12.27 -7.14 7.12
C MET A 18 13.05 -8.32 6.56
N GLU A 19 14.31 -8.50 6.95
CA GLU A 19 15.13 -9.67 6.58
C GLU A 19 14.49 -10.96 7.10
N ALA A 20 14.11 -10.99 8.40
CA ALA A 20 13.39 -12.11 8.98
C ALA A 20 12.03 -12.34 8.32
N PHE A 21 11.31 -11.27 7.98
CA PHE A 21 10.03 -11.37 7.28
C PHE A 21 10.20 -11.99 5.89
N VAL A 22 11.09 -11.47 5.04
CA VAL A 22 11.24 -11.98 3.67
C VAL A 22 11.79 -13.41 3.66
N GLY A 23 12.66 -13.77 4.61
CA GLY A 23 13.16 -15.13 4.77
C GLY A 23 12.06 -16.16 5.06
N GLN A 24 10.96 -15.75 5.69
CA GLN A 24 9.81 -16.63 5.96
C GLN A 24 8.84 -16.75 4.77
N THR A 25 8.91 -15.85 3.79
CA THR A 25 7.96 -15.85 2.67
C THR A 25 8.23 -16.96 1.64
N GLY A 26 9.47 -17.47 1.56
CA GLY A 26 9.89 -18.37 0.49
C GLY A 26 10.00 -17.71 -0.88
N LEU A 27 9.91 -16.37 -0.97
CA LEU A 27 9.99 -15.59 -2.20
C LEU A 27 11.39 -15.01 -2.49
N CYS A 28 12.38 -15.39 -1.68
CA CYS A 28 13.79 -15.06 -1.93
C CYS A 28 14.47 -16.23 -2.67
N PRO A 29 15.32 -15.96 -3.68
CA PRO A 29 15.60 -14.64 -4.26
C PRO A 29 14.40 -14.10 -5.05
N ALA A 30 14.22 -12.78 -5.05
CA ALA A 30 13.10 -12.11 -5.69
C ALA A 30 12.99 -12.48 -7.19
N ASP A 31 11.81 -12.93 -7.60
CA ASP A 31 11.52 -13.35 -8.96
C ASP A 31 11.38 -12.16 -9.94
N ASN A 32 11.17 -12.46 -11.23
CA ASN A 32 11.01 -11.43 -12.25
C ASN A 32 9.79 -10.53 -11.99
N GLY A 33 8.75 -11.03 -11.34
CA GLY A 33 7.57 -10.26 -10.96
C GLY A 33 7.93 -9.18 -9.95
N ILE A 34 8.54 -9.56 -8.83
CA ILE A 34 8.99 -8.62 -7.78
C ILE A 34 9.99 -7.61 -8.33
N ARG A 35 10.93 -8.05 -9.18
CA ARG A 35 11.92 -7.16 -9.80
C ARG A 35 11.29 -6.16 -10.76
N SER A 36 10.24 -6.55 -11.48
CA SER A 36 9.52 -5.66 -12.41
C SER A 36 8.72 -4.56 -11.72
N LEU A 37 8.51 -4.67 -10.40
CA LEU A 37 7.79 -3.68 -9.58
C LEU A 37 8.69 -2.56 -9.04
N ALA A 38 9.99 -2.56 -9.35
CA ALA A 38 10.93 -1.48 -9.02
C ALA A 38 10.51 -0.17 -9.72
N TYR A 39 10.71 1.00 -9.09
CA TYR A 39 10.18 2.27 -9.60
C TYR A 39 11.26 3.30 -9.89
N GLU A 40 11.02 4.09 -10.92
CA GLU A 40 11.92 5.14 -11.37
C GLU A 40 11.57 6.50 -10.70
N GLY A 41 12.54 7.20 -10.11
CA GLY A 41 12.53 8.68 -9.99
C GLY A 41 11.80 9.42 -8.84
N GLY A 42 11.34 8.81 -7.74
CA GLY A 42 10.53 9.54 -6.74
C GLY A 42 11.30 10.47 -5.75
N LYS A 43 10.92 11.76 -5.62
CA LYS A 43 11.45 12.74 -4.63
C LYS A 43 10.43 13.82 -4.17
N TYR A 44 9.15 13.57 -3.84
CA TYR A 44 8.27 14.60 -3.23
C TYR A 44 7.12 14.02 -2.38
N SER A 45 7.08 14.34 -1.07
CA SER A 45 5.91 14.10 -0.20
C SER A 45 5.80 15.17 0.90
N SER A 46 4.57 15.60 1.24
CA SER A 46 4.28 16.64 2.25
C SER A 46 3.44 16.10 3.43
N LYS A 47 3.67 16.68 4.63
CA LYS A 47 3.21 16.21 5.96
C LYS A 47 1.71 16.40 6.26
N LYS A 48 0.94 17.09 5.42
CA LYS A 48 -0.44 17.52 5.75
C LYS A 48 -1.50 16.44 5.46
N LEU A 49 -1.12 15.28 4.94
CA LEU A 49 -2.08 14.30 4.39
C LEU A 49 -1.79 12.85 4.79
N ASP A 50 -1.22 12.65 5.98
CA ASP A 50 -0.96 11.33 6.59
C ASP A 50 -2.24 10.64 7.10
N ALA A 51 -3.38 11.33 7.04
CA ALA A 51 -4.65 10.88 7.58
C ALA A 51 -5.58 10.23 6.55
N LEU A 52 -5.25 10.19 5.24
CA LEU A 52 -6.18 9.72 4.20
C LEU A 52 -5.83 8.37 3.58
N ILE A 53 -4.58 7.92 3.67
CA ILE A 53 -4.12 6.63 3.12
C ILE A 53 -3.42 5.89 4.24
N GLY A 54 -3.79 4.64 4.46
CA GLY A 54 -3.19 3.87 5.53
C GLY A 54 -3.41 2.39 5.38
N TYR A 55 -2.32 1.65 5.50
CA TYR A 55 -2.24 0.19 5.67
C TYR A 55 -3.06 -0.39 6.83
N SER A 56 -3.82 0.44 7.56
CA SER A 56 -4.73 -0.01 8.62
C SER A 56 -5.75 -1.02 8.10
N GLY A 57 -6.18 -0.94 6.84
CA GLY A 57 -6.97 -1.97 6.17
C GLY A 57 -8.32 -2.33 6.82
N LEU A 58 -8.94 -3.37 6.28
CA LEU A 58 -10.08 -4.08 6.83
C LEU A 58 -9.61 -5.15 7.83
N PRO A 59 -10.42 -5.51 8.83
CA PRO A 59 -10.13 -6.62 9.72
C PRO A 59 -9.88 -7.91 8.93
N SER A 60 -8.62 -8.38 8.92
CA SER A 60 -8.23 -9.63 8.25
C SER A 60 -6.94 -10.17 8.85
N ASN A 61 -6.66 -11.47 8.65
CA ASN A 61 -5.38 -12.07 9.05
C ASN A 61 -4.18 -11.42 8.33
N ARG A 62 -4.38 -10.84 7.14
CA ARG A 62 -3.34 -10.15 6.36
C ARG A 62 -3.07 -8.73 6.86
N GLN A 63 -3.99 -8.13 7.61
CA GLN A 63 -3.84 -6.77 8.14
C GLN A 63 -2.56 -6.60 8.95
N ALA A 64 -2.19 -7.60 9.75
CA ALA A 64 -0.95 -7.58 10.54
C ALA A 64 0.30 -7.52 9.65
N VAL A 65 0.31 -8.29 8.55
CA VAL A 65 1.41 -8.30 7.57
C VAL A 65 1.57 -6.92 6.93
N TYR A 66 0.50 -6.35 6.41
CA TYR A 66 0.56 -5.02 5.78
C TYR A 66 0.89 -3.89 6.75
N ARG A 67 0.53 -4.05 8.03
CA ARG A 67 0.95 -3.12 9.08
C ARG A 67 2.46 -3.17 9.33
N VAL A 68 3.04 -4.37 9.37
CA VAL A 68 4.50 -4.53 9.47
C VAL A 68 5.18 -3.91 8.25
N LEU A 69 4.69 -4.23 7.05
CA LEU A 69 5.28 -3.71 5.81
C LEU A 69 5.21 -2.18 5.74
N GLY A 70 4.04 -1.57 5.95
CA GLY A 70 3.90 -0.11 5.89
C GLY A 70 4.67 0.66 6.97
N SER A 71 5.10 -0.01 8.04
CA SER A 71 5.90 0.59 9.12
C SER A 71 7.41 0.37 8.98
N ASN A 72 7.84 -0.72 8.34
CA ASN A 72 9.24 -1.16 8.32
C ASN A 72 9.88 -1.09 6.93
N VAL A 73 9.08 -1.05 5.87
CA VAL A 73 9.58 -0.76 4.53
C VAL A 73 9.99 0.71 4.49
N ASN A 74 11.17 0.98 3.92
CA ASN A 74 11.65 2.34 3.71
C ASN A 74 10.90 3.03 2.57
N HIS A 75 9.66 3.42 2.85
CA HIS A 75 8.83 4.18 1.92
C HIS A 75 9.34 5.63 1.82
N LYS A 76 9.23 6.21 0.63
CA LYS A 76 9.59 7.62 0.40
C LYS A 76 8.58 8.59 1.01
N SER A 77 7.42 8.07 1.43
CA SER A 77 6.31 8.80 2.02
C SER A 77 5.61 7.93 3.06
N PRO A 78 5.08 8.51 4.15
CA PRO A 78 4.16 7.80 5.03
C PRO A 78 2.83 7.42 4.35
N LYS A 79 2.53 7.97 3.16
CA LYS A 79 1.33 7.64 2.38
C LYS A 79 1.54 6.35 1.59
N ASN A 80 1.26 5.21 2.22
CA ASN A 80 1.32 3.91 1.58
C ASN A 80 0.20 2.99 2.09
N ASP A 81 -0.15 2.01 1.25
CA ASP A 81 -1.09 0.94 1.58
C ASP A 81 -0.38 -0.31 2.18
N GLY A 82 0.86 -0.14 2.62
CA GLY A 82 1.75 -1.20 3.09
C GLY A 82 2.69 -1.74 2.02
N MET A 83 2.46 -1.45 0.74
CA MET A 83 3.33 -1.88 -0.37
C MET A 83 3.62 -0.77 -1.36
N VAL A 84 2.61 0.01 -1.73
CA VAL A 84 2.68 1.02 -2.78
C VAL A 84 2.44 2.40 -2.17
N GLU A 85 3.36 3.33 -2.45
CA GLU A 85 3.15 4.73 -2.10
C GLU A 85 2.03 5.37 -2.93
N PHE A 86 1.27 6.28 -2.33
CA PHE A 86 0.15 6.95 -2.99
C PHE A 86 0.54 7.63 -4.31
N SER A 87 1.71 8.27 -4.38
CA SER A 87 2.16 8.95 -5.60
C SER A 87 2.32 7.99 -6.78
N SER A 88 2.65 6.73 -6.51
CA SER A 88 2.70 5.67 -7.52
C SER A 88 1.30 5.25 -7.94
N CYS A 89 0.41 5.01 -6.96
CA CYS A 89 -0.99 4.67 -7.21
C CYS A 89 -1.78 5.77 -7.94
N ALA A 90 -1.49 7.04 -7.65
CA ALA A 90 -2.22 8.19 -8.19
C ALA A 90 -2.00 8.39 -9.70
N GLY A 91 -1.04 7.70 -10.32
CA GLY A 91 -0.84 7.73 -11.77
C GLY A 91 -0.61 9.14 -12.35
N GLY A 92 -0.02 10.05 -11.56
CA GLY A 92 0.24 11.44 -11.96
C GLY A 92 -0.94 12.41 -11.77
N PHE A 93 -2.10 11.97 -11.27
CA PHE A 93 -3.18 12.89 -10.90
C PHE A 93 -2.85 13.65 -9.61
N PRO A 94 -3.19 14.94 -9.51
CA PRO A 94 -2.97 15.71 -8.29
C PRO A 94 -3.85 15.18 -7.16
N GLU A 95 -3.26 15.12 -5.97
CA GLU A 95 -3.90 14.67 -4.72
C GLU A 95 -5.23 15.36 -4.43
N SER A 96 -5.38 16.63 -4.80
CA SER A 96 -6.62 17.40 -4.63
C SER A 96 -7.82 16.86 -5.39
N LYS A 97 -7.61 15.96 -6.36
CA LYS A 97 -8.70 15.27 -7.07
C LYS A 97 -9.22 14.06 -6.31
N PHE A 98 -8.49 13.57 -5.32
CA PHE A 98 -8.86 12.38 -4.57
C PHE A 98 -9.70 12.75 -3.35
N GLY A 99 -10.82 12.06 -3.18
CA GLY A 99 -11.67 12.16 -2.00
C GLY A 99 -11.64 10.90 -1.15
N ASN A 100 -12.36 10.90 -0.04
CA ASN A 100 -12.30 9.87 1.00
C ASN A 100 -13.61 9.12 1.22
N THR A 101 -14.56 9.26 0.29
CA THR A 101 -15.81 8.50 0.27
C THR A 101 -15.91 7.68 -1.01
N TYR A 102 -16.62 6.55 -0.95
CA TYR A 102 -16.86 5.67 -2.09
C TYR A 102 -17.69 6.33 -3.21
N HIS A 103 -18.21 7.54 -2.99
CA HIS A 103 -18.85 8.36 -4.01
C HIS A 103 -17.84 9.18 -4.85
N ASP A 104 -16.59 9.28 -4.42
CA ASP A 104 -15.57 10.05 -5.14
C ASP A 104 -15.03 9.24 -6.32
N ARG A 105 -14.98 9.86 -7.51
CA ARG A 105 -14.41 9.22 -8.71
C ARG A 105 -12.97 8.75 -8.48
N PHE A 106 -12.16 9.59 -7.84
CA PHE A 106 -10.83 9.22 -7.40
C PHE A 106 -10.87 8.98 -5.90
N TYR A 107 -11.00 7.73 -5.52
CA TYR A 107 -11.21 7.33 -4.13
C TYR A 107 -9.87 6.99 -3.46
N ALA A 108 -9.39 7.88 -2.59
CA ALA A 108 -8.25 7.63 -1.73
C ALA A 108 -8.70 6.81 -0.52
N THR A 109 -8.53 5.51 -0.64
CA THR A 109 -8.98 4.55 0.38
C THR A 109 -8.00 4.46 1.56
N LYS A 110 -8.50 4.05 2.71
CA LYS A 110 -7.70 3.64 3.89
C LYS A 110 -7.49 2.13 3.96
N LEU A 111 -7.39 1.51 2.80
CA LEU A 111 -7.18 0.08 2.66
C LEU A 111 -5.69 -0.25 2.71
N ASN A 112 -5.36 -1.47 3.10
CA ASN A 112 -4.06 -2.02 2.76
C ASN A 112 -4.08 -2.56 1.32
N HIS A 113 -2.90 -2.85 0.78
CA HIS A 113 -2.75 -3.28 -0.61
C HIS A 113 -3.60 -4.51 -0.97
N ALA A 114 -3.74 -5.48 -0.06
CA ALA A 114 -4.55 -6.67 -0.32
C ALA A 114 -6.05 -6.42 -0.32
N ASP A 115 -6.53 -5.48 0.50
CA ASP A 115 -7.95 -5.18 0.60
C ASP A 115 -8.48 -4.48 -0.68
N ALA A 116 -7.60 -3.82 -1.43
CA ALA A 116 -7.92 -3.25 -2.75
C ALA A 116 -8.33 -4.32 -3.78
N ALA A 117 -8.07 -5.61 -3.52
CA ALA A 117 -8.50 -6.72 -4.35
C ALA A 117 -9.95 -7.19 -4.06
N PHE A 118 -10.74 -6.43 -3.30
CA PHE A 118 -12.15 -6.70 -2.97
C PHE A 118 -12.44 -8.00 -2.19
N ARG A 119 -11.41 -8.70 -1.70
CA ARG A 119 -11.55 -10.01 -1.04
C ARG A 119 -12.23 -9.96 0.33
N ASN A 120 -12.20 -8.79 0.99
CA ASN A 120 -12.67 -8.60 2.36
C ASN A 120 -13.93 -7.73 2.45
N GLY A 121 -14.56 -7.40 1.30
CA GLY A 121 -15.78 -6.60 1.26
C GLY A 121 -15.58 -5.13 1.68
N ASP A 122 -16.63 -4.55 2.27
CA ASP A 122 -16.67 -3.17 2.74
C ASP A 122 -16.62 -3.08 4.27
N ALA A 123 -16.05 -1.99 4.78
CA ALA A 123 -16.14 -1.66 6.20
C ALA A 123 -17.56 -1.29 6.61
N LEU A 124 -17.96 -1.73 7.80
CA LEU A 124 -19.28 -1.44 8.37
C LEU A 124 -19.44 0.03 8.79
N VAL A 125 -18.35 0.70 9.18
CA VAL A 125 -18.39 2.02 9.85
C VAL A 125 -17.48 3.09 9.22
N SER A 126 -16.81 2.78 8.11
CA SER A 126 -15.87 3.73 7.48
C SER A 126 -16.09 3.80 5.98
N THR A 127 -16.59 4.95 5.52
CA THR A 127 -16.78 5.24 4.09
C THR A 127 -15.47 5.35 3.32
N ALA A 128 -14.33 5.48 4.02
CA ALA A 128 -12.99 5.44 3.46
C ALA A 128 -12.45 4.00 3.25
N LYS A 129 -13.24 2.97 3.59
CA LYS A 129 -12.89 1.55 3.46
C LYS A 129 -14.03 0.74 2.82
N MET A 130 -14.64 1.26 1.76
CA MET A 130 -15.74 0.62 1.05
C MET A 130 -15.37 0.38 -0.43
N PRO A 131 -14.39 -0.50 -0.71
CA PRO A 131 -13.91 -0.72 -2.07
C PRO A 131 -14.97 -1.34 -2.99
N VAL A 132 -15.84 -2.22 -2.49
CA VAL A 132 -16.87 -2.90 -3.30
C VAL A 132 -17.92 -1.88 -3.74
N LYS A 133 -18.48 -1.11 -2.81
CA LYS A 133 -19.42 -0.02 -3.15
C LYS A 133 -18.83 1.00 -4.11
N TRP A 134 -17.56 1.37 -3.95
CA TRP A 134 -16.92 2.30 -4.88
C TRP A 134 -16.88 1.73 -6.30
N PHE A 135 -16.53 0.44 -6.43
CA PHE A 135 -16.53 -0.24 -7.74
C PHE A 135 -17.93 -0.35 -8.34
N GLU A 136 -18.94 -0.68 -7.53
CA GLU A 136 -20.35 -0.73 -7.97
C GLU A 136 -20.86 0.64 -8.43
N CYS A 137 -20.42 1.74 -7.82
CA CYS A 137 -20.83 3.09 -8.19
C CYS A 137 -20.13 3.62 -9.46
N LEU A 138 -19.09 2.94 -9.95
CA LEU A 138 -18.36 3.29 -11.17
C LEU A 138 -18.89 2.59 -12.44
N LEU A 139 -19.66 1.50 -12.27
CA LEU A 139 -20.29 0.72 -13.34
C LEU A 139 -21.72 1.20 -13.60
#